data_AF-A0AAW1ZJB7-F1
#
_entry.id   AF-A0AAW1ZJB7-F1
#
_cell.length_a   1.000
_cell.length_b   1.000
_cell.length_c   1.000
_cell.angle_alpha   90.00
_cell.angle_beta   90.00
_cell.angle_gamma   90.00
#
_symmetry.space_group_name_H-M   'P 1'
#
loop_
_entity.id
_entity.type
_entity.pdbx_description
1 polymer ?
#
loop_
_entity_poly.entity_id
_entity_poly.type
_entity_poly.pdbx_seq_one_letter_code
_entity_poly.pdbx_strand_id
1 'polypeptide(L)'
;MSVPAMDSFKTVLRFLTNQKSTIGYSFMAILTIGSERIFSMVSFQCPCNREQNFAYGLTFLLGPAVVLLAIGLFVSTRLWRLYTGCCLNPLKLCPRGNFVGCLSVFVKVLSGACIAPIMWLTVALLNGTFYECAVSGLDENAVVKIFCQNKTPACREELHRVPCIKSLLPSNENTELLLMLRAQSQILGWSIVIISAIVALIGTCFKNCRSQVSYLQLTFQKIYMEKEREKFETFAEDYATKLAERNLKSFFDNKCPEPFPFPNHKAWEEISAVYTFRQSEQYYSTLQKYVERTDRDYSPEKRPVLEGEDGIEMA
;
A
#
# COMPACT_ATOMS: atom_id res chain seq x y z
N MET A 1 -20.46 -42.56 -1.66
CA MET A 1 -19.25 -42.32 -2.50
C MET A 1 -19.22 -40.84 -2.86
N SER A 2 -18.52 -40.00 -2.09
CA SER A 2 -18.44 -38.55 -2.31
C SER A 2 -17.24 -37.93 -1.55
N VAL A 3 -16.05 -38.49 -1.74
CA VAL A 3 -14.80 -38.06 -1.09
C VAL A 3 -13.73 -37.44 -2.04
N PRO A 4 -13.68 -37.67 -3.37
CA PRO A 4 -12.57 -37.14 -4.16
C PRO A 4 -12.61 -35.60 -4.36
N ALA A 5 -13.80 -35.00 -4.38
CA ALA A 5 -13.93 -33.55 -4.62
C ALA A 5 -13.39 -32.70 -3.44
N MET A 6 -13.53 -33.17 -2.19
CA MET A 6 -13.05 -32.45 -1.01
C MET A 6 -11.52 -32.41 -0.92
N ASP A 7 -10.83 -33.48 -1.31
CA ASP A 7 -9.37 -33.54 -1.25
C ASP A 7 -8.73 -32.78 -2.42
N SER A 8 -9.32 -32.83 -3.61
CA SER A 8 -8.92 -31.97 -4.73
C SER A 8 -9.15 -30.49 -4.40
N PHE A 9 -10.29 -30.13 -3.80
CA PHE A 9 -10.57 -28.76 -3.36
C PHE A 9 -9.60 -28.29 -2.27
N LYS A 10 -9.31 -29.13 -1.27
CA LYS A 10 -8.28 -28.84 -0.26
C LYS A 10 -6.88 -28.67 -0.86
N THR A 11 -6.55 -29.43 -1.90
CA THR A 11 -5.26 -29.33 -2.60
C THR A 11 -5.16 -28.02 -3.38
N VAL A 12 -6.21 -27.64 -4.10
CA VAL A 12 -6.30 -26.34 -4.78
C VAL A 12 -6.27 -25.19 -3.78
N LEU A 13 -7.05 -25.29 -2.70
CA LEU A 13 -7.06 -24.28 -1.63
C LEU A 13 -5.68 -24.14 -0.98
N ARG A 14 -5.00 -25.26 -0.71
CA ARG A 14 -3.62 -25.25 -0.16
C ARG A 14 -2.64 -24.61 -1.15
N PHE A 15 -2.79 -24.85 -2.46
CA PHE A 15 -1.99 -24.18 -3.49
C PHE A 15 -2.26 -22.67 -3.54
N LEU A 16 -3.54 -22.26 -3.53
CA LEU A 16 -3.96 -20.86 -3.51
C LEU A 16 -3.46 -20.13 -2.26
N THR A 17 -3.52 -20.78 -1.10
CA THR A 17 -3.02 -20.23 0.16
C THR A 17 -1.50 -20.12 0.16
N ASN A 18 -0.78 -21.12 -0.35
CA ASN A 18 0.68 -21.09 -0.44
C ASN A 18 1.21 -20.02 -1.41
N GLN A 19 0.46 -19.72 -2.48
CA GLN A 19 0.83 -18.75 -3.52
C GLN A 19 0.03 -17.44 -3.45
N LYS A 20 -0.60 -17.14 -2.31
CA LYS A 20 -1.53 -16.02 -2.13
C LYS A 20 -0.97 -14.68 -2.62
N SER A 21 0.31 -14.40 -2.33
CA SER A 21 0.97 -13.16 -2.77
C SER A 21 1.16 -13.10 -4.29
N THR A 22 1.61 -14.19 -4.91
CA THR A 22 1.82 -14.28 -6.37
C THR A 22 0.50 -14.14 -7.11
N ILE A 23 -0.54 -14.86 -6.66
CA ILE A 23 -1.89 -14.80 -7.23
C ILE A 23 -2.47 -13.38 -7.07
N GLY A 24 -2.27 -12.76 -5.91
CA GLY A 24 -2.68 -11.39 -5.65
C GLY A 24 -2.08 -10.40 -6.65
N TYR A 25 -0.76 -10.46 -6.88
CA TYR A 25 -0.11 -9.57 -7.85
C TYR A 25 -0.55 -9.83 -9.29
N SER A 26 -0.70 -11.09 -9.70
CA SER A 26 -1.20 -11.43 -11.03
C SER A 26 -2.63 -10.90 -11.25
N PHE A 27 -3.51 -11.06 -10.26
CA PHE A 27 -4.88 -10.54 -10.33
C PHE A 27 -4.90 -9.00 -10.39
N MET A 28 -4.08 -8.34 -9.58
CA MET A 28 -3.94 -6.87 -9.64
C MET A 28 -3.46 -6.40 -11.01
N ALA A 29 -2.50 -7.11 -11.63
CA ALA A 29 -2.02 -6.77 -12.97
C ALA A 29 -3.13 -6.87 -14.03
N ILE A 30 -3.92 -7.96 -14.01
CA ILE A 30 -5.06 -8.14 -14.93
C ILE A 30 -6.09 -7.03 -14.75
N LEU A 31 -6.47 -6.72 -13.50
CA LEU A 31 -7.40 -5.63 -13.20
C LEU A 31 -6.88 -4.27 -13.68
N THR A 32 -5.58 -4.03 -13.54
CA THR A 32 -4.94 -2.78 -13.98
C THR A 32 -5.01 -2.65 -15.50
N ILE A 33 -4.71 -3.73 -16.23
CA ILE A 33 -4.83 -3.77 -17.70
C ILE A 33 -6.28 -3.54 -18.14
N GLY A 34 -7.24 -4.23 -17.52
CA GLY A 34 -8.66 -4.06 -17.83
C GLY A 34 -9.15 -2.64 -17.56
N SER A 35 -8.76 -2.05 -16.43
CA SER A 35 -9.15 -0.69 -16.04
C SER A 35 -8.57 0.35 -16.98
N GLU A 36 -7.28 0.23 -17.33
CA GLU A 36 -6.64 1.14 -18.28
C GLU A 36 -7.31 1.09 -19.65
N ARG A 37 -7.64 -0.11 -20.14
CA ARG A 37 -8.38 -0.27 -21.41
C ARG A 37 -9.76 0.39 -21.36
N ILE A 38 -10.48 0.26 -20.25
CA ILE A 38 -11.78 0.92 -20.09
C ILE A 38 -11.61 2.44 -20.10
N PHE A 39 -10.69 3.01 -19.32
CA PHE A 39 -10.48 4.45 -19.27
C PHE A 39 -10.04 5.03 -20.62
N SER A 40 -9.12 4.36 -21.31
CA SER A 40 -8.60 4.81 -22.60
C SER A 40 -9.63 4.70 -23.73
N MET A 41 -10.49 3.67 -23.73
CA MET A 41 -11.50 3.51 -24.79
C MET A 41 -12.81 4.28 -24.54
N VAL A 42 -13.23 4.40 -23.28
CA VAL A 42 -14.59 4.89 -22.96
C VAL A 42 -14.60 6.37 -22.60
N SER A 43 -13.55 6.88 -21.94
CA SER A 43 -13.57 8.21 -21.33
C SER A 43 -12.54 9.18 -21.90
N PHE A 44 -11.41 8.67 -22.41
CA PHE A 44 -10.30 9.51 -22.81
C PHE A 44 -10.44 10.00 -24.26
N GLN A 45 -10.59 11.31 -24.43
CA GLN A 45 -10.53 11.98 -25.72
C GLN A 45 -9.66 13.23 -25.56
N CYS A 46 -8.51 13.27 -26.24
CA CYS A 46 -7.61 14.41 -26.14
C CYS A 46 -8.30 15.67 -26.71
N PRO A 47 -8.32 16.82 -25.98
CA PRO A 47 -9.09 18.00 -26.37
C PRO A 47 -8.49 18.77 -27.55
N CYS A 48 -7.27 18.45 -27.98
CA CYS A 48 -6.58 19.07 -29.11
C CYS A 48 -6.39 20.58 -28.93
N ASN A 49 -6.25 21.02 -27.68
CA ASN A 49 -6.03 22.40 -27.30
C ASN A 49 -4.69 22.49 -26.57
N ARG A 50 -3.80 23.36 -27.07
CA ARG A 50 -2.41 23.46 -26.60
C ARG A 50 -2.30 23.59 -25.08
N GLU A 51 -3.10 24.47 -24.48
CA GLU A 51 -3.04 24.73 -23.04
C GLU A 51 -3.64 23.61 -22.18
N GLN A 52 -4.63 22.87 -22.70
CA GLN A 52 -5.36 21.87 -21.94
C GLN A 52 -4.82 20.45 -22.10
N ASN A 53 -4.16 20.15 -23.23
CA ASN A 53 -3.63 18.83 -23.55
C ASN A 53 -2.69 18.29 -22.46
N PHE A 54 -1.77 19.12 -21.97
CA PHE A 54 -0.83 18.75 -20.92
C PHE A 54 -1.55 18.37 -19.62
N ALA A 55 -2.39 19.28 -19.11
CA ALA A 55 -3.12 19.06 -17.87
C ALA A 55 -4.07 17.87 -17.96
N TYR A 56 -4.80 17.72 -19.07
CA TYR A 56 -5.74 16.63 -19.30
C TYR A 56 -5.03 15.28 -19.37
N GLY A 57 -4.01 15.13 -20.23
CA GLY A 57 -3.25 13.89 -20.35
C GLY A 57 -2.55 13.51 -19.04
N LEU A 58 -1.96 14.47 -18.35
CA LEU A 58 -1.29 14.23 -17.06
C LEU A 58 -2.27 13.82 -15.96
N THR A 59 -3.48 14.37 -15.95
CA THR A 59 -4.52 14.01 -14.97
C THR A 59 -4.95 12.56 -15.13
N PHE A 60 -5.16 12.09 -16.36
CA PHE A 60 -5.50 10.68 -16.61
C PHE A 60 -4.31 9.74 -16.35
N LEU A 61 -3.08 10.21 -16.52
CA LEU A 61 -1.88 9.44 -16.22
C LEU A 61 -1.63 9.32 -14.71
N LEU A 62 -1.59 10.44 -13.97
CA LEU A 62 -1.22 10.48 -12.56
C LEU A 62 -2.40 10.36 -11.59
N GLY A 63 -3.59 10.82 -11.98
CA GLY A 63 -4.77 10.85 -11.11
C GLY A 63 -5.12 9.48 -10.51
N PRO A 64 -5.31 8.43 -11.34
CA PRO A 64 -5.55 7.09 -10.83
C PRO A 64 -4.39 6.56 -9.99
N ALA A 65 -3.14 6.91 -10.32
CA ALA A 65 -1.97 6.52 -9.53
C ALA A 65 -2.01 7.11 -8.12
N VAL A 66 -2.41 8.38 -7.98
CA VAL A 66 -2.57 9.06 -6.67
C VAL A 66 -3.71 8.43 -5.86
N VAL A 67 -4.85 8.14 -6.51
CA VAL A 67 -5.98 7.47 -5.84
C VAL A 67 -5.58 6.08 -5.36
N LEU A 68 -4.89 5.29 -6.19
CA LEU A 68 -4.39 3.96 -5.82
C LEU A 68 -3.37 4.04 -4.68
N LEU A 69 -2.52 5.06 -4.66
CA LEU A 69 -1.56 5.29 -3.57
C LEU A 69 -2.30 5.57 -2.25
N ALA A 70 -3.31 6.45 -2.28
CA ALA A 70 -4.11 6.77 -1.11
C ALA A 70 -4.80 5.51 -0.56
N ILE A 71 -5.47 4.72 -1.41
CA ILE A 71 -6.08 3.44 -1.03
C ILE A 71 -5.03 2.49 -0.44
N GLY A 72 -3.87 2.37 -1.07
CA GLY A 72 -2.77 1.53 -0.59
C GLY A 72 -2.26 1.92 0.80
N LEU A 73 -2.25 3.22 1.11
CA LEU A 73 -1.95 3.73 2.45
C LEU A 73 -3.08 3.41 3.44
N PHE A 74 -4.35 3.64 3.08
CA PHE A 74 -5.52 3.34 3.93
C PHE A 74 -5.63 1.87 4.30
N VAL A 75 -5.27 0.94 3.42
CA VAL A 75 -5.35 -0.51 3.68
C VAL A 75 -4.13 -1.01 4.49
N SER A 76 -3.08 -0.20 4.64
CA SER A 76 -1.84 -0.62 5.29
C SER A 76 -1.98 -0.74 6.81
N THR A 77 -2.08 -1.97 7.32
CA THR A 77 -2.07 -2.25 8.76
C THR A 77 -0.81 -1.76 9.47
N ARG A 78 0.33 -1.70 8.76
CA ARG A 78 1.59 -1.17 9.29
C ARG A 78 1.52 0.34 9.50
N LEU A 79 0.82 1.06 8.64
CA LEU A 79 0.59 2.50 8.78
C LEU A 79 -0.27 2.76 10.02
N TRP A 80 -1.38 2.04 10.19
CA TRP A 80 -2.24 2.18 11.36
C TRP A 80 -1.54 1.82 12.66
N ARG A 81 -0.78 0.72 12.70
CA ARG A 81 0.03 0.37 13.89
C ARG A 81 1.03 1.46 14.28
N LEU A 82 1.49 2.25 13.30
CA LEU A 82 2.40 3.37 13.55
C LEU A 82 1.63 4.59 14.06
N TYR A 83 0.53 4.98 13.40
CA TYR A 83 -0.21 6.21 13.72
C TYR A 83 -1.15 6.10 14.91
N THR A 84 -1.75 4.93 15.17
CA THR A 84 -2.71 4.74 16.28
C THR A 84 -2.00 4.92 17.63
N GLY A 85 -2.44 5.94 18.38
CA GLY A 85 -1.84 6.33 19.65
C GLY A 85 -0.66 7.32 19.55
N CYS A 86 -0.40 7.91 18.38
CA CYS A 86 0.68 8.89 18.20
C CYS A 86 0.50 10.15 19.08
N CYS A 87 -0.74 10.60 19.31
CA CYS A 87 -1.02 11.75 20.17
C CYS A 87 -0.84 11.45 21.68
N LEU A 88 -0.87 10.16 22.06
CA LEU A 88 -0.64 9.71 23.43
C LEU A 88 0.85 9.50 23.72
N ASN A 89 1.60 9.03 22.72
CA ASN A 89 3.03 8.78 22.86
C ASN A 89 3.80 9.07 21.54
N PRO A 90 4.24 10.32 21.32
CA PRO A 90 4.90 10.71 20.06
C PRO A 90 6.27 10.01 19.86
N LEU A 91 6.85 9.45 20.93
CA LEU A 91 8.10 8.68 20.88
C LEU A 91 7.93 7.29 20.25
N LYS A 92 6.68 6.84 20.02
CA LYS A 92 6.36 5.55 19.39
C LYS A 92 6.70 5.53 17.89
N LEU A 93 6.63 6.68 17.21
CA LEU A 93 7.01 6.79 15.79
C LEU A 93 8.52 6.81 15.61
N CYS A 94 9.21 7.70 16.31
CA CYS A 94 10.66 7.83 16.25
C CYS A 94 11.23 7.95 17.69
N PRO A 95 11.83 6.88 18.25
CA PRO A 95 12.58 6.98 19.50
C PRO A 95 13.71 8.01 19.35
N ARG A 96 13.94 8.85 20.37
CA ARG A 96 14.96 9.93 20.37
C ARG A 96 16.28 9.45 19.75
N GLY A 97 16.64 10.04 18.60
CA GLY A 97 17.94 9.84 17.93
C GLY A 97 18.01 8.80 16.82
N ASN A 98 16.96 8.02 16.53
CA ASN A 98 17.01 6.98 15.49
C ASN A 98 16.21 7.33 14.22
N PHE A 99 16.65 8.39 13.51
CA PHE A 99 16.06 8.81 12.23
C PHE A 99 16.05 7.68 11.18
N VAL A 100 17.12 6.87 11.15
CA VAL A 100 17.28 5.74 10.21
C VAL A 100 16.22 4.66 10.44
N GLY A 101 15.90 4.35 11.70
CA GLY A 101 14.83 3.42 12.05
C GLY A 101 13.46 3.92 11.59
N CYS A 102 13.18 5.20 11.82
CA CYS A 102 11.93 5.84 11.43
C CYS A 102 11.75 5.85 9.91
N LEU A 103 12.80 6.23 9.17
CA LEU A 103 12.82 6.20 7.71
C LEU A 103 12.65 4.77 7.17
N SER A 104 13.28 3.77 7.80
CA SER A 104 13.14 2.37 7.40
C SER A 104 11.70 1.85 7.53
N VAL A 105 10.98 2.26 8.58
CA VAL A 105 9.56 1.90 8.76
C VAL A 105 8.70 2.59 7.72
N PHE A 106 8.90 3.88 7.47
CA PHE A 106 8.16 4.63 6.46
C PHE A 106 8.37 4.06 5.06
N VAL A 107 9.62 3.78 4.68
CA VAL A 107 9.96 3.14 3.39
C VAL A 107 9.26 1.78 3.24
N LYS A 108 9.16 0.98 4.30
CA LYS A 108 8.44 -0.31 4.26
C LYS A 108 6.93 -0.16 4.04
N VAL A 109 6.34 0.93 4.54
CA VAL A 109 4.92 1.23 4.32
C VAL A 109 4.74 1.68 2.87
N LEU A 110 5.55 2.65 2.44
CA LEU A 110 5.46 3.23 1.10
C LEU A 110 5.76 2.20 0.00
N SER A 111 6.74 1.32 0.21
CA SER A 111 7.08 0.26 -0.75
C SER A 111 5.92 -0.69 -1.03
N GLY A 112 5.03 -0.91 -0.04
CA GLY A 112 3.83 -1.72 -0.23
C GLY A 112 2.72 -0.94 -0.95
N ALA A 113 2.51 0.32 -0.57
CA ALA A 113 1.47 1.17 -1.15
C ALA A 113 1.75 1.56 -2.62
N CYS A 114 3.03 1.69 -3.02
CA CYS A 114 3.41 2.07 -4.37
C CYS A 114 3.27 0.97 -5.43
N ILE A 115 2.98 -0.28 -5.05
CA ILE A 115 2.88 -1.39 -6.01
C ILE A 115 1.78 -1.12 -7.06
N ALA A 116 0.57 -0.77 -6.63
CA ALA A 116 -0.54 -0.48 -7.53
C ALA A 116 -0.31 0.77 -8.42
N PRO A 117 0.15 1.92 -7.88
CA PRO A 117 0.55 3.07 -8.69
C PRO A 117 1.60 2.77 -9.76
N ILE A 118 2.64 2.00 -9.43
CA ILE A 118 3.69 1.62 -10.39
C ILE A 118 3.12 0.74 -11.50
N MET A 119 2.27 -0.23 -11.16
CA MET A 119 1.59 -1.06 -12.17
C MET A 119 0.71 -0.22 -13.09
N TRP A 120 -0.09 0.70 -12.53
CA TRP A 120 -0.92 1.60 -13.32
C TRP A 120 -0.10 2.43 -14.31
N LEU A 121 0.94 3.13 -13.82
CA LEU A 121 1.80 3.98 -14.65
C LEU A 121 2.47 3.18 -15.76
N THR A 122 2.91 1.95 -15.47
CA THR A 122 3.51 1.05 -16.45
C THR A 122 2.52 0.74 -17.57
N VAL A 123 1.31 0.28 -17.23
CA VAL A 123 0.29 -0.10 -18.22
C VAL A 123 -0.14 1.10 -19.05
N ALA A 124 -0.39 2.25 -18.40
CA ALA A 124 -0.79 3.48 -19.06
C ALA A 124 0.29 3.99 -20.04
N LEU A 125 1.57 3.93 -19.65
CA LEU A 125 2.69 4.34 -20.51
C LEU A 125 2.94 3.36 -21.65
N LEU A 126 2.72 2.05 -21.44
CA LEU A 126 2.83 1.06 -22.53
C LEU A 126 1.73 1.22 -23.58
N ASN A 127 0.52 1.64 -23.17
CA ASN A 127 -0.55 2.01 -24.11
C ASN A 127 -0.25 3.35 -24.82
N GLY A 128 0.29 4.32 -24.09
CA GLY A 128 0.87 5.57 -24.64
C GLY A 128 -0.11 6.70 -24.93
N THR A 129 -1.42 6.45 -24.95
CA THR A 129 -2.45 7.44 -25.31
C THR A 129 -2.46 8.68 -24.40
N PHE A 130 -2.32 8.50 -23.08
CA PHE A 130 -2.27 9.62 -22.12
C PHE A 130 -0.98 10.45 -22.27
N TYR A 131 0.14 9.78 -22.52
CA TYR A 131 1.45 10.41 -22.72
C TYR A 131 1.49 11.21 -24.02
N GLU A 132 1.00 10.62 -25.13
CA GLU A 132 0.86 11.28 -26.44
C GLU A 132 0.11 12.61 -26.31
N CYS A 133 -1.04 12.61 -25.62
CA CYS A 133 -1.81 13.84 -25.39
C CYS A 133 -1.06 14.83 -24.48
N ALA A 134 -0.50 14.38 -23.35
CA ALA A 134 0.17 15.27 -22.40
C ALA A 134 1.37 15.98 -23.04
N VAL A 135 2.26 15.23 -23.69
CA VAL A 135 3.51 15.74 -24.26
C VAL A 135 3.27 16.61 -25.48
N SER A 136 2.20 16.36 -26.24
CA SER A 136 1.81 17.22 -27.37
C SER A 136 1.45 18.66 -26.95
N GLY A 137 1.03 18.85 -25.68
CA GLY A 137 0.70 20.16 -25.11
C GLY A 137 1.86 20.85 -24.39
N LEU A 138 3.05 20.26 -24.33
CA LEU A 138 4.22 20.87 -23.69
C LEU A 138 4.74 22.04 -24.54
N ASP A 139 4.92 23.19 -23.90
CA ASP A 139 5.53 24.38 -24.54
C ASP A 139 7.06 24.42 -24.35
N GLU A 140 7.65 23.37 -23.78
CA GLU A 140 9.08 23.33 -23.55
C GLU A 140 9.86 23.21 -24.87
N ASN A 141 10.62 24.25 -25.16
CA ASN A 141 11.47 24.36 -26.35
C ASN A 141 12.39 23.16 -26.57
N ALA A 142 12.86 22.50 -25.51
CA ALA A 142 13.74 21.34 -25.60
C ALA A 142 13.01 20.10 -26.14
N VAL A 143 11.85 19.77 -25.57
CA VAL A 143 11.04 18.61 -25.96
C VAL A 143 10.51 18.80 -27.39
N VAL A 144 9.97 19.98 -27.69
CA VAL A 144 9.44 20.29 -29.03
C VAL A 144 10.55 20.27 -30.08
N LYS A 145 11.77 20.73 -29.75
CA LYS A 145 12.91 20.71 -30.67
C LYS A 145 13.38 19.30 -31.00
N ILE A 146 13.26 18.34 -30.07
CA ILE A 146 13.60 16.93 -30.32
C ILE A 146 12.62 16.30 -31.31
N PHE A 147 11.31 16.49 -31.13
CA PHE A 147 10.30 15.90 -32.00
C PHE A 147 10.19 16.58 -33.37
N CYS A 148 10.34 17.90 -33.42
CA CYS A 148 10.26 18.69 -34.66
C CYS A 148 11.64 18.96 -35.29
N GLN A 149 12.70 18.22 -34.93
CA GLN A 149 14.02 18.40 -35.53
C GLN A 149 13.98 18.08 -37.02
N ASN A 150 14.43 19.02 -37.87
CA ASN A 150 14.41 18.91 -39.34
C ASN A 150 12.99 18.76 -39.95
N LYS A 151 11.94 19.15 -39.23
CA LYS A 151 10.55 19.17 -39.73
C LYS A 151 10.14 20.58 -40.14
N THR A 152 8.97 20.69 -40.77
CA THR A 152 8.37 21.98 -41.16
C THR A 152 8.19 22.89 -39.93
N PRO A 153 8.30 24.22 -40.07
CA PRO A 153 8.05 25.15 -38.95
C PRO A 153 6.63 25.01 -38.39
N ALA A 154 5.67 24.56 -39.21
CA ALA A 154 4.31 24.21 -38.82
C ALA A 154 4.23 23.06 -37.79
N CYS A 155 5.25 22.21 -37.68
CA CYS A 155 5.30 21.12 -36.70
C CYS A 155 5.13 21.63 -35.27
N ARG A 156 5.78 22.75 -34.92
CA ARG A 156 5.72 23.32 -33.57
C ARG A 156 4.32 23.84 -33.22
N GLU A 157 3.64 24.43 -34.19
CA GLU A 157 2.30 24.99 -33.98
C GLU A 157 1.24 23.90 -33.94
N GLU A 158 1.38 22.86 -34.78
CA GLU A 158 0.38 21.80 -34.94
C GLU A 158 0.63 20.55 -34.06
N LEU A 159 1.73 20.49 -33.29
CA LEU A 159 2.08 19.33 -32.46
C LEU A 159 0.93 18.90 -31.52
N HIS A 160 0.25 19.86 -30.90
CA HIS A 160 -0.88 19.62 -29.99
C HIS A 160 -2.11 19.00 -30.68
N ARG A 161 -2.18 18.99 -32.01
CA ARG A 161 -3.27 18.38 -32.80
C ARG A 161 -2.91 17.01 -33.36
N VAL A 162 -1.65 16.59 -33.28
CA VAL A 162 -1.14 15.28 -33.76
C VAL A 162 -1.92 14.12 -33.12
N PRO A 163 -2.13 14.05 -31.79
CA PRO A 163 -2.88 12.94 -31.17
C PRO A 163 -4.35 12.85 -31.59
N CYS A 164 -4.88 13.89 -32.21
CA CYS A 164 -6.29 14.03 -32.53
C CYS A 164 -6.66 13.75 -33.98
N ILE A 165 -5.67 13.45 -34.85
CA ILE A 165 -5.91 13.22 -36.29
C ILE A 165 -6.63 14.42 -36.94
N LYS A 166 -6.33 15.64 -36.46
CA LYS A 166 -6.88 16.92 -36.97
C LYS A 166 -5.79 17.94 -37.32
N SER A 167 -4.53 17.51 -37.39
CA SER A 167 -3.44 18.41 -37.73
C SER A 167 -3.42 18.73 -39.22
N LEU A 168 -2.94 19.93 -39.56
CA LEU A 168 -2.73 20.39 -40.94
C LEU A 168 -1.44 19.82 -41.58
N LEU A 169 -0.73 18.94 -40.87
CA LEU A 169 0.51 18.33 -41.32
C LEU A 169 0.24 17.24 -42.38
N PRO A 170 1.20 16.98 -43.29
CA PRO A 170 1.14 15.83 -44.19
C PRO A 170 0.91 14.53 -43.39
N SER A 171 0.03 13.65 -43.87
CA SER A 171 -0.33 12.41 -43.17
C SER A 171 0.89 11.56 -42.76
N ASN A 172 1.95 11.58 -43.56
CA ASN A 172 3.20 10.87 -43.27
C ASN A 172 3.92 11.48 -42.05
N GLU A 173 4.06 12.81 -41.99
CA GLU A 173 4.70 13.50 -40.85
C GLU A 173 3.89 13.33 -39.56
N ASN A 174 2.56 13.43 -39.65
CA ASN A 174 1.66 13.21 -38.50
C ASN A 174 1.84 11.80 -37.91
N THR A 175 1.84 10.77 -38.77
CA THR A 175 2.00 9.37 -38.35
C THR A 175 3.38 9.14 -37.73
N GLU A 176 4.43 9.70 -38.32
CA GLU A 176 5.79 9.60 -37.79
C GLU A 176 5.92 10.23 -36.40
N LEU A 177 5.37 11.43 -36.20
CA LEU A 177 5.37 12.11 -34.90
C LEU A 177 4.60 11.31 -33.84
N LEU A 178 3.45 10.77 -34.20
CA LEU A 178 2.66 9.92 -33.29
C LEU A 178 3.43 8.65 -32.89
N LEU A 179 4.12 8.01 -33.85
CA LEU A 179 4.97 6.85 -33.58
C LEU A 179 6.13 7.20 -32.66
N MET A 180 6.77 8.37 -32.84
CA MET A 180 7.84 8.84 -31.96
C MET A 180 7.35 9.07 -30.52
N LEU A 181 6.20 9.74 -30.36
CA LEU A 181 5.57 9.96 -29.04
C LEU A 181 5.24 8.63 -28.36
N ARG A 182 4.65 7.69 -29.10
CA ARG A 182 4.33 6.35 -28.60
C ARG A 182 5.57 5.58 -28.19
N ALA A 183 6.62 5.60 -29.01
CA ALA A 183 7.88 4.91 -28.71
C ALA A 183 8.53 5.47 -27.44
N GLN A 184 8.55 6.80 -27.25
CA GLN A 184 9.04 7.43 -26.03
C GLN A 184 8.23 6.98 -24.80
N SER A 185 6.90 6.94 -24.90
CA SER A 185 6.04 6.44 -23.83
C SER A 185 6.36 4.99 -23.47
N GLN A 186 6.52 4.12 -24.47
CA GLN A 186 6.82 2.70 -24.24
C GLN A 186 8.23 2.49 -23.66
N ILE A 187 9.22 3.28 -24.08
CA ILE A 187 10.56 3.27 -23.47
C ILE A 187 10.47 3.65 -22.00
N LEU A 188 9.70 4.69 -21.65
CA LEU A 188 9.48 5.08 -20.25
C LEU A 188 8.77 3.98 -19.45
N GLY A 189 7.73 3.37 -20.03
CA GLY A 189 7.00 2.24 -19.44
C GLY A 189 7.91 1.06 -19.12
N TRP A 190 8.71 0.60 -20.09
CA TRP A 190 9.71 -0.45 -19.87
C TRP A 190 10.82 -0.05 -18.89
N SER A 191 11.23 1.21 -18.91
CA SER A 191 12.21 1.73 -17.95
C SER A 191 11.71 1.59 -16.51
N ILE A 192 10.44 1.91 -16.25
CA ILE A 192 9.80 1.73 -14.92
C ILE A 192 9.81 0.25 -14.52
N VAL A 193 9.49 -0.67 -15.44
CA VAL A 193 9.51 -2.12 -15.16
C VAL A 193 10.90 -2.58 -14.76
N ILE A 194 11.92 -2.23 -15.55
CA ILE A 194 13.31 -2.65 -15.31
C ILE A 194 13.82 -2.07 -13.98
N ILE A 195 13.64 -0.76 -13.77
CA ILE A 195 14.09 -0.09 -12.54
C ILE A 195 13.39 -0.68 -11.32
N SER A 196 12.06 -0.85 -11.36
CA SER A 196 11.32 -1.41 -10.23
C SER A 196 11.71 -2.85 -9.91
N ALA A 197 11.96 -3.70 -10.92
CA ALA A 197 12.44 -5.06 -10.73
C ALA A 197 13.84 -5.10 -10.08
N ILE A 198 14.77 -4.25 -10.55
CA ILE A 198 16.12 -4.13 -9.98
C ILE A 198 16.03 -3.63 -8.53
N VAL A 199 15.27 -2.57 -8.26
CA VAL A 199 15.09 -2.03 -6.90
C VAL A 199 14.46 -3.07 -5.96
N ALA A 200 13.47 -3.82 -6.43
CA ALA A 200 12.84 -4.89 -5.64
C ALA A 200 13.82 -6.02 -5.31
N LEU A 201 14.63 -6.44 -6.30
CA LEU A 201 15.65 -7.46 -6.11
C LEU A 201 16.74 -7.01 -5.14
N ILE A 202 17.34 -5.84 -5.37
CA ILE A 202 18.37 -5.27 -4.49
C ILE A 202 17.82 -5.05 -3.08
N GLY A 203 16.62 -4.49 -2.95
CA GLY A 203 15.98 -4.27 -1.66
C GLY A 203 15.73 -5.57 -0.90
N THR A 204 15.31 -6.63 -1.60
CA THR A 204 15.11 -7.96 -1.01
C THR A 204 16.43 -8.60 -0.60
N CYS A 205 17.44 -8.57 -1.47
CA CYS A 205 18.78 -9.05 -1.17
C CYS A 205 19.38 -8.34 0.05
N PHE A 206 19.32 -7.01 0.07
CA PHE A 206 19.83 -6.20 1.18
C PHE A 206 19.11 -6.50 2.50
N LYS A 207 17.77 -6.62 2.45
CA LYS A 207 16.96 -7.00 3.62
C LYS A 207 17.37 -8.38 4.14
N ASN A 208 17.59 -9.35 3.25
CA ASN A 208 17.97 -10.70 3.63
C ASN A 208 19.43 -10.76 4.15
N CYS A 209 20.37 -10.04 3.51
CA CYS A 209 21.77 -9.95 3.95
C CYS A 209 21.93 -9.25 5.30
N ARG A 210 21.09 -8.23 5.58
CA ARG A 210 21.08 -7.54 6.88
C ARG A 210 20.22 -8.24 7.94
N SER A 211 19.62 -9.37 7.61
CA SER A 211 18.86 -10.15 8.57
C SER A 211 19.78 -10.65 9.67
N GLN A 212 19.41 -10.38 10.92
CA GLN A 212 20.11 -10.84 12.12
C GLN A 212 19.83 -12.32 12.44
N VAL A 213 19.00 -12.98 11.62
CA VAL A 213 18.52 -14.36 11.78
C VAL A 213 18.60 -15.13 10.46
N SER A 214 18.80 -16.45 10.57
CA SER A 214 18.87 -17.35 9.42
C SER A 214 17.53 -17.43 8.66
N TYR A 215 17.58 -17.79 7.38
CA TYR A 215 16.40 -17.92 6.51
C TYR A 215 15.33 -18.87 7.08
N LEU A 216 15.74 -19.99 7.66
CA LEU A 216 14.79 -20.96 8.24
C LEU A 216 14.10 -20.39 9.48
N GLN A 217 14.84 -19.68 10.33
CA GLN A 217 14.30 -19.00 11.51
C GLN A 217 13.35 -17.86 11.12
N LEU A 218 13.66 -17.09 10.07
CA LEU A 218 12.74 -16.10 9.50
C LEU A 218 11.44 -16.73 9.01
N THR A 219 11.53 -17.90 8.40
CA THR A 219 10.38 -18.63 7.88
C THR A 219 9.50 -19.12 9.02
N PHE A 220 10.11 -19.71 10.06
CA PHE A 220 9.41 -20.08 11.28
C PHE A 220 8.72 -18.88 11.94
N GLN A 221 9.42 -17.75 12.06
CA GLN A 221 8.84 -16.54 12.66
C GLN A 221 7.59 -16.06 11.91
N LYS A 222 7.59 -16.08 10.57
CA LYS A 222 6.42 -15.71 9.77
C LYS A 222 5.23 -16.64 10.05
N ILE A 223 5.48 -17.95 10.10
CA ILE A 223 4.45 -18.96 10.42
C ILE A 223 3.90 -18.74 11.83
N TYR A 224 4.78 -18.49 12.80
CA TYR A 224 4.39 -18.20 14.18
C TYR A 224 3.47 -16.98 14.26
N MET A 225 3.87 -15.84 13.68
CA MET A 225 3.06 -14.62 13.70
C MET A 225 1.69 -14.79 12.99
N GLU A 226 1.63 -15.59 11.93
CA GLU A 226 0.37 -15.89 11.25
C GLU A 226 -0.57 -16.70 12.15
N LYS A 227 -0.04 -17.76 12.79
CA LYS A 227 -0.81 -18.61 13.72
C LYS A 227 -1.20 -17.89 15.00
N GLU A 228 -0.31 -17.04 15.52
CA GLU A 228 -0.59 -16.18 16.67
C GLU A 228 -1.77 -15.25 16.36
N ARG A 229 -1.79 -14.61 15.19
CA ARG A 229 -2.92 -13.75 14.78
C ARG A 229 -4.22 -14.53 14.66
N GLU A 230 -4.22 -15.68 13.97
CA GLU A 230 -5.42 -16.51 13.83
C GLU A 230 -6.00 -16.89 15.21
N LYS A 231 -5.13 -17.32 16.15
CA LYS A 231 -5.55 -17.67 17.50
C LYS A 231 -5.98 -16.47 18.33
N PHE A 232 -5.32 -15.33 18.16
CA PHE A 232 -5.69 -14.10 18.84
C PHE A 232 -7.10 -13.65 18.44
N GLU A 233 -7.43 -13.67 17.14
CA GLU A 233 -8.76 -13.30 16.65
C GLU A 233 -9.85 -14.22 17.24
N THR A 234 -9.66 -15.55 17.19
CA THR A 234 -10.62 -16.50 17.78
C THR A 234 -10.78 -16.30 19.29
N PHE A 235 -9.68 -16.05 20.01
CA PHE A 235 -9.74 -15.86 21.45
C PHE A 235 -10.38 -14.53 21.84
N ALA A 236 -10.09 -13.45 21.09
CA ALA A 236 -10.68 -12.14 21.31
C ALA A 236 -12.20 -12.15 21.06
N GLU A 237 -12.67 -12.86 20.04
CA GLU A 237 -14.09 -13.03 19.73
C GLU A 237 -14.85 -13.77 20.85
N ASP A 238 -14.30 -14.89 21.34
CA ASP A 238 -14.87 -15.63 22.48
C ASP A 238 -14.91 -14.77 23.75
N TYR A 239 -13.82 -14.03 24.04
CA TYR A 239 -13.76 -13.14 25.21
C TYR A 239 -14.76 -11.98 25.12
N ALA A 240 -14.93 -11.39 23.93
CA ALA A 240 -15.90 -10.33 23.69
C ALA A 240 -17.34 -10.83 23.83
N THR A 241 -17.63 -12.05 23.35
CA THR A 241 -18.94 -12.69 23.48
C THR A 241 -19.30 -12.91 24.95
N LYS A 242 -18.38 -13.46 25.76
CA LYS A 242 -18.59 -13.65 27.20
C LYS A 242 -18.82 -12.32 27.95
N LEU A 243 -18.08 -11.27 27.59
CA LEU A 243 -18.29 -9.95 28.18
C LEU A 243 -19.69 -9.39 27.82
N ALA A 244 -20.10 -9.52 26.56
CA ALA A 244 -21.41 -9.06 26.09
C ALA A 244 -22.54 -9.80 26.81
N GLU A 245 -22.47 -11.13 26.90
CA GLU A 245 -23.44 -11.96 27.62
C GLU A 245 -23.56 -11.59 29.10
N ARG A 246 -22.42 -11.44 29.80
CA ARG A 246 -22.39 -11.02 31.22
C ARG A 246 -23.05 -9.66 31.42
N ASN A 247 -22.76 -8.69 30.55
CA ASN A 247 -23.33 -7.35 30.63
C ASN A 247 -24.84 -7.36 30.34
N LEU A 248 -25.28 -8.07 29.30
CA LEU A 248 -26.70 -8.21 28.96
C LEU A 248 -27.48 -8.89 30.08
N LYS A 249 -26.95 -9.99 30.64
CA LYS A 249 -27.58 -10.70 31.76
C LYS A 249 -27.72 -9.79 32.99
N SER A 250 -26.65 -9.06 33.33
CA SER A 250 -26.69 -8.15 34.48
C SER A 250 -27.69 -7.01 34.28
N PHE A 251 -27.81 -6.49 33.05
CA PHE A 251 -28.79 -5.46 32.68
C PHE A 251 -30.23 -5.96 32.79
N PHE A 252 -30.56 -7.11 32.17
CA PHE A 252 -31.92 -7.64 32.18
C PHE A 252 -32.35 -8.23 33.54
N ASP A 253 -31.41 -8.79 34.31
CA ASP A 253 -31.67 -9.28 35.68
C ASP A 253 -31.62 -8.14 36.72
N ASN A 254 -31.26 -6.91 36.32
CA ASN A 254 -31.05 -5.76 37.19
C ASN A 254 -30.11 -6.05 38.38
N LYS A 255 -28.95 -6.66 38.09
CA LYS A 255 -27.93 -7.05 39.08
C LYS A 255 -26.60 -6.34 38.83
N CYS A 256 -25.84 -6.16 39.91
CA CYS A 256 -24.45 -5.73 39.80
C CYS A 256 -23.62 -6.78 39.04
N PRO A 257 -22.78 -6.36 38.10
CA PRO A 257 -22.16 -7.30 37.17
C PRO A 257 -20.88 -7.92 37.78
N GLU A 258 -20.69 -9.22 37.65
CA GLU A 258 -19.57 -9.97 38.26
C GLU A 258 -18.18 -9.49 37.76
N PRO A 259 -17.11 -9.51 38.56
CA PRO A 259 -15.78 -9.07 38.12
C PRO A 259 -15.30 -9.83 36.89
N PHE A 260 -14.81 -9.12 35.88
CA PHE A 260 -14.28 -9.69 34.64
C PHE A 260 -12.87 -9.17 34.39
N PRO A 261 -11.82 -10.01 34.49
CA PRO A 261 -10.44 -9.56 34.40
C PRO A 261 -10.11 -9.09 32.98
N PHE A 262 -9.55 -7.89 32.86
CA PHE A 262 -9.02 -7.35 31.61
C PHE A 262 -7.53 -7.06 31.72
N PRO A 263 -6.74 -7.29 30.65
CA PRO A 263 -5.42 -6.71 30.55
C PRO A 263 -5.53 -5.18 30.62
N ASN A 264 -4.64 -4.54 31.37
CA ASN A 264 -4.62 -3.09 31.49
C ASN A 264 -4.24 -2.39 30.18
N HIS A 265 -4.60 -1.11 30.03
CA HIS A 265 -4.27 -0.30 28.86
C HIS A 265 -2.78 -0.31 28.48
N LYS A 266 -1.87 -0.33 29.47
CA LYS A 266 -0.43 -0.40 29.22
C LYS A 266 -0.03 -1.70 28.52
N ALA A 267 -0.63 -2.83 28.91
CA ALA A 267 -0.43 -4.11 28.25
C ALA A 267 -0.85 -4.05 26.77
N TRP A 268 -2.02 -3.45 26.50
CA TRP A 268 -2.54 -3.26 25.14
C TRP A 268 -1.64 -2.38 24.27
N GLU A 269 -1.11 -1.30 24.83
CA GLU A 269 -0.19 -0.40 24.13
C GLU A 269 1.13 -1.11 23.76
N GLU A 270 1.71 -1.88 24.70
CA GLU A 270 2.98 -2.58 24.52
C GLU A 270 2.90 -3.69 23.46
N ILE A 271 1.84 -4.52 23.48
CA ILE A 271 1.69 -5.59 22.47
C ILE A 271 1.41 -5.02 21.07
N SER A 272 0.89 -3.80 20.99
CA SER A 272 0.58 -3.09 19.73
C SER A 272 1.80 -2.39 19.12
N ALA A 273 2.96 -2.39 19.78
CA ALA A 273 4.17 -1.78 19.27
C ALA A 273 4.68 -2.45 17.98
N VAL A 274 5.47 -1.70 17.17
CA VAL A 274 6.12 -2.28 16.00
C VAL A 274 7.21 -3.24 16.45
N TYR A 275 7.05 -4.51 16.08
CA TYR A 275 8.02 -5.55 16.41
C TYR A 275 9.41 -5.25 15.83
N THR A 276 10.43 -5.33 16.68
CA THR A 276 11.85 -5.28 16.28
C THR A 276 12.58 -6.47 16.91
N PHE A 277 13.23 -7.27 16.07
CA PHE A 277 14.04 -8.41 16.54
C PHE A 277 15.34 -7.89 17.19
N ARG A 278 15.71 -8.45 18.34
CA ARG A 278 17.02 -8.23 19.01
C ARG A 278 17.66 -9.59 19.29
N GLN A 279 18.94 -9.76 18.93
CA GLN A 279 19.65 -11.03 19.16
C GLN A 279 19.75 -11.43 20.64
N SER A 280 19.73 -10.46 21.56
CA SER A 280 19.77 -10.69 23.00
C SER A 280 18.48 -11.27 23.57
N GLU A 281 17.37 -11.26 22.82
CA GLU A 281 16.04 -11.64 23.28
C GLU A 281 15.34 -12.47 22.18
N GLN A 282 15.26 -13.80 22.34
CA GLN A 282 14.71 -14.73 21.33
C GLN A 282 13.17 -14.73 21.27
N TYR A 283 12.53 -13.56 21.22
CA TYR A 283 11.08 -13.45 21.07
C TYR A 283 10.71 -13.25 19.60
N TYR A 284 9.61 -13.85 19.15
CA TYR A 284 9.15 -13.82 17.76
C TYR A 284 8.04 -12.80 17.49
N SER A 285 7.36 -12.34 18.54
CA SER A 285 6.31 -11.30 18.52
C SER A 285 6.42 -10.36 19.72
N THR A 286 5.73 -9.21 19.67
CA THR A 286 5.60 -8.29 20.80
C THR A 286 4.75 -8.88 21.93
N LEU A 287 3.75 -9.69 21.58
CA LEU A 287 2.91 -10.39 22.55
C LEU A 287 3.71 -11.45 23.32
N GLN A 288 4.49 -12.30 22.62
CA GLN A 288 5.38 -13.26 23.27
C GLN A 288 6.36 -12.55 24.20
N LYS A 289 6.98 -11.47 23.72
CA LYS A 289 7.89 -10.65 24.51
C LYS A 289 7.23 -10.10 25.78
N TYR A 290 5.98 -9.64 25.69
CA TYR A 290 5.24 -9.12 26.84
C TYR A 290 4.90 -10.22 27.84
N VAL A 291 4.56 -11.43 27.37
CA VAL A 291 4.19 -12.57 28.23
C VAL A 291 5.40 -13.17 28.95
N GLU A 292 6.55 -13.29 28.27
CA GLU A 292 7.75 -13.95 28.80
C GLU A 292 8.66 -13.03 29.63
N ARG A 293 8.28 -11.77 29.82
CA ARG A 293 8.98 -10.83 30.71
C ARG A 293 8.72 -11.16 32.19
N THR A 294 9.77 -11.09 33.00
CA THR A 294 9.72 -11.37 34.44
C THR A 294 9.11 -10.23 35.27
N ASP A 295 9.05 -9.01 34.73
CA ASP A 295 8.56 -7.78 35.37
C ASP A 295 7.13 -7.39 34.97
N ARG A 296 6.32 -8.36 34.56
CA ARG A 296 4.96 -8.12 34.04
C ARG A 296 4.03 -7.56 35.12
N ASP A 297 3.39 -6.42 34.83
CA ASP A 297 2.37 -5.83 35.68
C ASP A 297 1.02 -6.58 35.51
N TYR A 298 0.64 -7.32 36.55
CA TYR A 298 -0.65 -8.05 36.63
C TYR A 298 -1.78 -7.18 37.19
N SER A 299 -1.53 -5.91 37.51
CA SER A 299 -2.54 -5.04 38.11
C SER A 299 -3.72 -4.85 37.14
N PRO A 300 -4.95 -5.18 37.57
CA PRO A 300 -6.14 -4.90 36.78
C PRO A 300 -6.30 -3.40 36.59
N GLU A 301 -6.91 -2.99 35.48
CA GLU A 301 -7.16 -1.59 35.20
C GLU A 301 -8.10 -0.99 36.25
N LYS A 302 -7.59 -0.03 37.03
CA LYS A 302 -8.33 0.61 38.14
C LYS A 302 -9.07 1.89 37.73
N ARG A 303 -8.89 2.39 36.49
CA ARG A 303 -9.49 3.64 36.04
C ARG A 303 -10.73 3.38 35.16
N PRO A 304 -11.91 3.88 35.52
CA PRO A 304 -13.01 4.00 34.57
C PRO A 304 -12.61 5.01 33.49
N VAL A 305 -12.94 4.72 32.22
CA VAL A 305 -12.55 5.46 31.00
C VAL A 305 -13.26 6.83 30.87
N LEU A 306 -13.96 7.30 31.91
CA LEU A 306 -14.73 8.55 31.88
C LEU A 306 -14.58 9.33 33.19
N GLU A 307 -13.41 9.92 33.41
CA GLU A 307 -13.32 11.18 34.18
C GLU A 307 -12.45 12.12 33.35
N GLY A 308 -13.11 13.04 32.64
CA GLY A 308 -12.46 14.20 32.08
C GLY A 308 -11.95 15.07 33.23
N GLU A 309 -10.66 15.40 33.21
CA GLU A 309 -10.10 16.45 34.04
C GLU A 309 -10.74 17.79 33.63
N ASP A 310 -11.81 18.18 34.32
CA ASP A 310 -12.20 19.58 34.49
C ASP A 310 -12.43 19.84 35.98
N GLY A 311 -11.32 19.86 36.72
CA GLY A 311 -11.27 20.49 38.03
C GLY A 311 -11.18 21.99 37.85
N ILE A 312 -12.31 22.68 37.67
CA ILE A 312 -12.39 24.11 37.94
C ILE A 312 -12.47 24.26 39.46
N GLU A 313 -11.35 24.68 40.05
CA GLU A 313 -11.29 25.21 41.41
C GLU A 313 -12.32 26.34 41.53
N MET A 314 -13.31 26.17 42.42
CA MET A 314 -14.02 27.30 43.00
C MET A 314 -13.25 27.75 44.24
N ALA A 315 -12.56 28.88 44.10
CA ALA A 315 -12.23 29.82 45.18
C ALA A 315 -12.49 31.23 44.67
#